data_AF-A0A9E3H5E7-F1
#
_entry.id   AF-A0A9E3H5E7-F1
#
_cell.length_a   1.000
_cell.length_b   1.000
_cell.length_c   1.000
_cell.angle_alpha   90.00
_cell.angle_beta   90.00
_cell.angle_gamma   90.00
#
_symmetry.space_group_name_H-M   'P 1'
#
loop_
_entity.id
_entity.type
_entity.pdbx_description
1 polymer ?
#
loop_
_entity_poly.entity_id
_entity_poly.type
_entity_poly.pdbx_seq_one_letter_code
_entity_poly.pdbx_strand_id
1 'polypeptide(L)'
;MDTLTLKILFMLGLVFCFVIRIPHQRENKKNVIADDRKTTQEKALLLLVFIGMMILPLIYVLSSWLSVANYNLPVWVNWLGVATFGVAIWLFWRSHHDLGQNWSPTLEVREGHTLISNGVYQKIRHPMYTSVFLWCIAQAL
;
A
#
# COMPACT_ATOMS: atom_id res chain seq x y z
N MET A 1 19.80 13.78 -5.33
CA MET A 1 18.44 14.35 -5.17
C MET A 1 18.32 14.79 -3.73
N ASP A 2 17.75 15.95 -3.46
CA ASP A 2 17.62 16.46 -2.10
C ASP A 2 16.59 15.65 -1.29
N THR A 3 16.81 15.56 0.02
CA THR A 3 15.95 14.81 0.94
C THR A 3 14.53 15.40 1.00
N LEU A 4 14.38 16.72 0.80
CA LEU A 4 13.08 17.38 0.81
C LEU A 4 12.23 16.91 -0.38
N THR A 5 12.79 16.85 -1.59
CA THR A 5 12.10 16.27 -2.76
C THR A 5 11.65 14.84 -2.51
N LEU A 6 12.51 13.99 -1.93
CA LEU A 6 12.13 12.61 -1.59
C LEU A 6 10.95 12.56 -0.61
N LYS A 7 10.98 13.38 0.44
CA LYS A 7 9.87 13.50 1.40
C LYS A 7 8.57 13.94 0.72
N ILE A 8 8.63 14.92 -0.18
CA ILE A 8 7.46 15.41 -0.92
C ILE A 8 6.90 14.31 -1.84
N LEU A 9 7.75 13.62 -2.60
CA LEU A 9 7.34 12.53 -3.48
C LEU A 9 6.66 11.40 -2.71
N PHE A 10 7.23 11.03 -1.54
CA PHE A 10 6.61 10.06 -0.65
C PHE A 10 5.21 10.51 -0.19
N MET A 11 5.07 11.76 0.26
CA MET A 11 3.79 12.29 0.72
C MET A 11 2.74 12.35 -0.39
N LEU A 12 3.14 12.75 -1.60
CA LEU A 12 2.25 12.74 -2.76
C LEU A 12 1.77 11.33 -3.09
N GLY A 13 2.66 10.35 -3.10
CA GLY A 13 2.30 8.94 -3.32
C GLY A 13 1.38 8.41 -2.23
N LEU A 14 1.62 8.78 -0.97
CA LEU A 14 0.75 8.43 0.16
C LEU A 14 -0.66 9.00 -0.02
N VAL A 15 -0.78 10.28 -0.38
CA VAL A 15 -2.08 10.92 -0.70
C VAL A 15 -2.78 10.18 -1.84
N PHE A 16 -2.05 9.86 -2.91
CA PHE A 16 -2.61 9.16 -4.06
C PHE A 16 -3.16 7.77 -3.69
N CYS A 17 -2.45 7.01 -2.85
CA CYS A 17 -2.94 5.73 -2.33
C CYS A 17 -4.24 5.87 -1.52
N PHE A 18 -4.39 6.94 -0.73
CA PHE A 18 -5.66 7.23 -0.04
C PHE A 18 -6.77 7.59 -1.03
N VAL A 19 -6.49 8.41 -2.05
CA VAL A 19 -7.45 8.78 -3.09
C VAL A 19 -7.95 7.54 -3.84
N ILE A 20 -7.07 6.58 -4.15
CA ILE A 20 -7.46 5.29 -4.75
C ILE A 20 -8.34 4.49 -3.79
N ARG A 21 -7.93 4.37 -2.52
CA ARG A 21 -8.53 3.43 -1.57
C ARG A 21 -9.89 3.88 -1.04
N ILE A 22 -10.08 5.18 -0.77
CA ILE A 22 -11.26 5.71 -0.07
C ILE A 22 -12.59 5.38 -0.81
N PRO A 23 -12.72 5.57 -2.13
CA PRO A 23 -13.95 5.23 -2.85
C PRO A 23 -14.29 3.73 -2.73
N HIS A 24 -13.31 2.86 -2.98
CA HIS A 24 -13.47 1.41 -2.87
C HIS A 24 -13.85 1.01 -1.43
N GLN A 25 -13.28 1.65 -0.41
CA GLN A 25 -13.65 1.38 0.98
C GLN A 25 -15.08 1.82 1.30
N ARG A 26 -15.53 2.96 0.76
CA ARG A 26 -16.90 3.45 0.94
C ARG A 26 -17.92 2.55 0.25
N GLU A 27 -17.64 2.11 -0.97
CA GLU A 27 -18.47 1.15 -1.68
C GLU A 27 -18.50 -0.19 -0.93
N ASN A 28 -17.34 -0.66 -0.50
CA ASN A 28 -17.24 -1.91 0.22
C ASN A 28 -17.94 -1.94 1.56
N LYS A 29 -18.07 -0.82 2.28
CA LYS A 29 -18.85 -0.80 3.52
C LYS A 29 -20.35 -1.04 3.30
N LYS A 30 -20.85 -0.94 2.07
CA LYS A 30 -22.26 -1.17 1.72
C LYS A 30 -22.58 -2.65 1.46
N ASN A 31 -21.57 -3.48 1.24
CA ASN A 31 -21.78 -4.88 0.87
C ASN A 31 -22.07 -5.73 2.13
N VAL A 32 -22.92 -6.73 1.98
CA VAL A 32 -23.24 -7.69 3.04
C VAL A 32 -22.10 -8.70 3.17
N ILE A 33 -21.61 -8.90 4.39
CA ILE A 33 -20.59 -9.89 4.72
C ILE A 33 -21.30 -11.24 4.89
N ALA A 34 -20.92 -12.22 4.07
CA ALA A 34 -21.46 -13.58 4.10
C ALA A 34 -20.64 -14.50 5.03
N ASP A 35 -19.33 -14.27 5.10
CA ASP A 35 -18.41 -15.04 5.94
C ASP A 35 -17.30 -14.11 6.47
N ASP A 36 -17.09 -14.10 7.78
CA ASP A 36 -16.07 -13.31 8.46
C ASP A 36 -15.04 -14.26 9.08
N ARG A 37 -13.83 -14.26 8.51
CA ARG A 37 -12.71 -15.11 8.95
C ARG A 37 -11.59 -14.31 9.61
N LYS A 38 -11.87 -13.07 10.05
CA LYS A 38 -10.86 -12.24 10.72
C LYS A 38 -10.37 -12.93 12.00
N THR A 39 -9.06 -13.12 12.08
CA THR A 39 -8.41 -13.62 13.31
C THR A 39 -7.75 -12.50 14.11
N THR A 40 -7.55 -12.71 15.42
CA THR A 40 -6.78 -11.77 16.25
C THR A 40 -5.34 -11.63 15.74
N GLN A 41 -4.76 -12.73 15.26
CA GLN A 41 -3.42 -12.74 14.66
C GLN A 41 -3.36 -11.86 13.41
N GLU A 42 -4.34 -11.98 12.50
CA GLU A 42 -4.43 -11.12 11.31
C GLU A 42 -4.48 -9.63 11.70
N LYS A 43 -5.34 -9.27 12.65
CA LYS A 43 -5.45 -7.88 13.14
C LYS A 43 -4.13 -7.37 13.71
N ALA A 44 -3.44 -8.18 14.50
CA ALA A 44 -2.14 -7.83 15.08
C ALA A 44 -1.06 -7.64 13.99
N LEU A 45 -0.99 -8.55 13.02
CA LEU A 45 -0.05 -8.45 11.91
C LEU A 45 -0.32 -7.24 11.01
N LEU A 46 -1.59 -6.96 10.69
CA LEU A 46 -1.99 -5.79 9.92
C LEU A 46 -1.67 -4.49 10.66
N LEU A 47 -1.84 -4.47 11.99
CA LEU A 47 -1.43 -3.33 12.82
C LEU A 47 0.08 -3.10 12.78
N LEU A 48 0.88 -4.17 12.89
CA LEU A 48 2.34 -4.08 12.80
C LEU A 48 2.79 -3.56 11.44
N VAL A 49 2.20 -4.06 10.35
CA VAL A 49 2.46 -3.56 8.99
C VAL A 49 2.07 -2.09 8.87
N PHE A 50 0.92 -1.68 9.41
CA PHE A 50 0.49 -0.28 9.39
C PHE A 50 1.46 0.63 10.16
N ILE A 51 1.91 0.22 11.34
CA ILE A 51 2.90 0.98 12.13
C ILE A 51 4.21 1.12 11.35
N GLY A 52 4.74 0.01 10.83
CA GLY A 52 6.02 0.01 10.12
C GLY A 52 5.97 0.81 8.82
N MET A 53 4.89 0.67 8.06
CA MET A 53 4.80 1.21 6.71
C MET A 53 4.26 2.65 6.67
N MET A 54 3.42 3.05 7.64
CA MET A 54 2.80 4.38 7.67
C MET A 54 3.34 5.24 8.81
N ILE A 55 3.28 4.76 10.05
CA ILE A 55 3.60 5.58 11.22
C ILE A 55 5.09 5.94 11.26
N LEU A 56 5.99 4.97 11.10
CA LEU A 56 7.44 5.24 11.14
C LEU A 56 7.89 6.22 10.04
N PRO A 57 7.51 6.07 8.75
CA PRO A 57 7.87 7.04 7.73
C PRO A 57 7.28 8.42 7.97
N LEU A 58 6.05 8.52 8.50
CA LEU A 58 5.46 9.82 8.83
C LEU A 58 6.22 10.51 9.96
N ILE A 59 6.66 9.78 10.99
CA ILE A 59 7.54 10.32 12.04
C ILE A 59 8.85 10.83 11.41
N TYR A 60 9.45 10.09 10.48
CA TYR A 60 10.67 10.51 9.78
C TYR A 60 10.47 11.77 8.90
N VAL A 61 9.33 11.87 8.23
CA VAL A 61 9.00 13.03 7.40
C VAL A 61 8.80 14.27 8.26
N LEU A 62 8.03 14.15 9.35
CA LEU A 62 7.55 15.26 10.18
C LEU A 62 8.49 15.64 11.34
N SER A 63 9.46 14.79 11.69
CA SER A 63 10.37 15.02 12.82
C SER A 63 11.81 14.62 12.49
N SER A 64 12.76 15.13 13.28
CA SER A 64 14.17 14.74 13.20
C SER A 64 14.53 13.55 14.10
N TRP A 65 13.58 12.96 14.82
CA TRP A 65 13.86 11.92 15.82
C TRP A 65 14.57 10.70 15.21
N LEU A 66 14.20 10.32 13.99
CA LEU A 66 14.79 9.19 13.26
C LEU A 66 15.99 9.59 12.40
N SER A 67 16.48 10.84 12.47
CA SER A 67 17.62 11.31 11.67
C SER A 67 18.94 10.62 12.01
N VAL A 68 19.06 10.02 13.20
CA VAL A 68 20.21 9.22 13.62
C VAL A 68 20.39 7.98 12.71
N ALA A 69 19.31 7.50 12.10
CA ALA A 69 19.33 6.39 11.16
C ALA A 69 19.54 6.82 9.70
N ASN A 70 19.89 8.09 9.44
CA ASN A 70 20.18 8.55 8.08
C ASN A 70 21.46 7.90 7.53
N TYR A 71 21.41 7.53 6.26
CA TYR A 71 22.54 7.03 5.50
C TYR A 71 22.57 7.70 4.12
N ASN A 72 23.75 7.72 3.51
CA ASN A 72 23.95 8.33 2.21
C ASN A 72 23.89 7.25 1.13
N LEU A 73 23.01 7.46 0.15
CA LEU A 73 22.94 6.63 -1.06
C LEU A 73 23.39 7.42 -2.29
N PRO A 74 23.96 6.75 -3.30
CA PRO A 74 24.17 7.34 -4.60
C PRO A 74 22.85 7.84 -5.21
N VAL A 75 22.89 8.96 -5.93
CA VAL A 75 21.69 9.60 -6.49
C VAL A 75 20.87 8.67 -7.41
N TRP A 76 21.51 7.72 -8.09
CA TRP A 76 20.81 6.76 -8.94
C TRP A 76 19.91 5.80 -8.14
N VAL A 77 20.24 5.51 -6.88
CA VAL A 77 19.42 4.64 -6.01
C VAL A 77 18.10 5.34 -5.68
N ASN A 78 18.15 6.65 -5.41
CA ASN A 78 16.96 7.45 -5.17
C ASN A 78 16.00 7.41 -6.37
N TRP A 79 16.52 7.44 -7.60
CA TRP A 79 15.70 7.31 -8.82
C TRP A 79 15.09 5.91 -8.94
N LEU A 80 15.83 4.86 -8.56
CA LEU A 80 15.32 3.50 -8.48
C LEU A 80 14.19 3.39 -7.44
N GLY A 81 14.33 4.04 -6.28
CA GLY A 81 13.28 4.16 -5.26
C GLY A 81 12.02 4.82 -5.81
N VAL A 82 12.16 5.97 -6.48
CA VAL A 82 11.03 6.68 -7.11
C VAL A 82 10.34 5.81 -8.18
N ALA A 83 11.10 5.15 -9.05
CA ALA A 83 10.54 4.26 -10.07
C ALA A 83 9.81 3.07 -9.44
N THR A 84 10.41 2.45 -8.43
CA THR A 84 9.83 1.32 -7.68
C THR A 84 8.52 1.74 -7.00
N PHE A 85 8.49 2.93 -6.40
CA PHE A 85 7.28 3.45 -5.77
C PHE A 85 6.19 3.78 -6.80
N GLY A 86 6.55 4.31 -7.97
CA GLY A 86 5.62 4.50 -9.08
C GLY A 86 4.96 3.19 -9.54
N VAL A 87 5.74 2.12 -9.66
CA VAL A 87 5.22 0.77 -9.97
C VAL A 87 4.33 0.25 -8.85
N ALA A 88 4.71 0.45 -7.59
CA ALA A 88 3.91 0.08 -6.44
C ALA A 88 2.53 0.76 -6.46
N ILE A 89 2.49 2.06 -6.73
CA ILE A 89 1.24 2.84 -6.82
C ILE A 89 0.38 2.38 -8.00
N TRP A 90 0.99 2.17 -9.18
CA TRP A 90 0.26 1.67 -10.34
C TRP A 90 -0.38 0.31 -10.06
N LEU A 91 0.38 -0.60 -9.44
CA LEU A 91 -0.11 -1.93 -9.09
C LEU A 91 -1.19 -1.86 -8.00
N PHE A 92 -1.08 -0.91 -7.06
CA PHE A 92 -2.09 -0.64 -6.03
C PHE A 92 -3.42 -0.23 -6.66
N TRP A 93 -3.37 0.77 -7.56
CA TRP A 93 -4.52 1.25 -8.32
C TRP A 93 -5.13 0.12 -9.14
N ARG A 94 -4.31 -0.59 -9.92
CA ARG A 94 -4.79 -1.65 -10.80
C ARG A 94 -5.45 -2.79 -10.01
N SER A 95 -4.91 -3.13 -8.85
CA SER A 95 -5.50 -4.15 -7.97
C SER A 95 -6.87 -3.75 -7.45
N HIS A 96 -7.04 -2.49 -7.03
CA HIS A 96 -8.35 -1.97 -6.60
C HIS A 96 -9.34 -1.94 -7.76
N HIS A 97 -8.92 -1.43 -8.92
CA HIS A 97 -9.74 -1.36 -10.12
C HIS A 97 -10.22 -2.74 -10.57
N ASP A 98 -9.34 -3.74 -10.62
CA ASP A 98 -9.70 -5.08 -11.09
C ASP A 98 -10.56 -5.86 -10.06
N LEU A 99 -10.37 -5.64 -8.75
CA LEU A 99 -11.23 -6.25 -7.73
C LEU A 99 -12.61 -5.58 -7.62
N GLY A 100 -12.65 -4.25 -7.72
CA GLY A 100 -13.86 -3.46 -7.50
C GLY A 100 -14.54 -3.80 -6.17
N GLN A 101 -15.81 -4.19 -6.23
CA GLN A 101 -16.65 -4.54 -5.07
C GLN A 101 -16.24 -5.83 -4.36
N ASN A 102 -15.39 -6.66 -4.98
CA ASN A 102 -14.84 -7.87 -4.37
C ASN A 102 -13.67 -7.55 -3.42
N TRP A 103 -13.14 -6.32 -3.45
CA TRP A 103 -12.06 -5.96 -2.54
C TRP A 103 -12.55 -6.04 -1.08
N SER A 104 -11.66 -6.44 -0.17
CA SER A 104 -11.85 -6.32 1.26
C SER A 104 -10.51 -6.02 1.92
N PRO A 105 -10.47 -5.14 2.94
CA PRO A 105 -9.23 -4.87 3.68
C PRO A 105 -8.79 -6.04 4.56
N THR A 106 -9.67 -6.99 4.86
CA THR A 106 -9.46 -8.15 5.74
C THR A 106 -10.06 -9.40 5.14
N LEU A 107 -9.86 -10.57 5.76
CA LEU A 107 -10.43 -11.85 5.33
C LEU A 107 -11.96 -11.92 5.52
N GLU A 108 -12.69 -11.27 4.63
CA GLU A 108 -14.16 -11.29 4.55
C GLU A 108 -14.59 -11.79 3.17
N VAL A 109 -15.54 -12.73 3.15
CA VAL A 109 -16.28 -13.10 1.94
C VAL A 109 -17.63 -12.41 1.98
N ARG A 110 -18.08 -11.92 0.84
CA ARG A 110 -19.27 -11.07 0.71
C ARG A 110 -20.31 -11.77 -0.15
N GLU A 111 -21.57 -11.37 -0.01
CA GLU A 111 -22.60 -11.86 -0.92
C GLU A 111 -22.26 -11.46 -2.37
N GLY A 112 -22.38 -12.42 -3.30
CA GLY A 112 -22.03 -12.20 -4.70
C GLY A 112 -20.53 -12.09 -4.99
N HIS A 113 -19.65 -12.40 -4.02
CA HIS A 113 -18.20 -12.38 -4.24
C HIS A 113 -17.81 -13.41 -5.30
N THR A 114 -17.05 -12.99 -6.31
CA THR A 114 -16.57 -13.83 -7.40
C THR A 114 -15.05 -13.86 -7.47
N LEU A 115 -14.49 -14.96 -7.96
CA LEU A 115 -13.05 -15.05 -8.18
C LEU A 115 -12.65 -14.21 -9.39
N ILE A 116 -11.91 -13.13 -9.13
CA ILE A 116 -11.33 -12.28 -10.19
C ILE A 116 -10.06 -12.93 -10.73
N SER A 117 -10.07 -13.30 -12.00
CA SER A 117 -8.94 -13.95 -12.71
C SER A 117 -8.52 -13.22 -14.00
N ASN A 118 -9.10 -12.06 -14.25
CA ASN A 118 -8.76 -11.17 -15.37
C ASN A 118 -7.84 -10.02 -14.95
N GLY A 119 -7.41 -9.19 -15.90
CA GLY A 119 -6.60 -8.00 -15.60
C GLY A 119 -5.22 -8.35 -15.06
N VAL A 120 -4.79 -7.74 -13.96
CA VAL A 120 -3.50 -8.07 -13.33
C VAL A 120 -3.52 -9.43 -12.61
N TYR A 121 -4.71 -9.87 -12.16
CA TYR A 121 -4.91 -11.11 -11.42
C TYR A 121 -4.68 -12.37 -12.27
N GLN A 122 -4.70 -12.25 -13.60
CA GLN A 122 -4.35 -13.35 -14.50
C GLN A 122 -2.86 -13.74 -14.42
N LYS A 123 -1.99 -12.82 -13.98
CA LYS A 123 -0.53 -13.01 -13.90
C LYS A 123 -0.01 -13.10 -12.46
N ILE A 124 -0.60 -12.32 -11.55
CA ILE A 124 -0.15 -12.20 -10.17
C ILE A 124 -1.34 -12.48 -9.25
N ARG A 125 -1.25 -13.49 -8.38
CA ARG A 125 -2.33 -13.87 -7.46
C ARG A 125 -2.59 -12.82 -6.36
N HIS A 126 -1.53 -12.14 -5.90
CA HIS A 126 -1.60 -11.12 -4.85
C HIS A 126 -0.92 -9.80 -5.27
N PRO A 127 -1.44 -9.11 -6.29
CA PRO A 127 -0.83 -7.90 -6.84
C PRO A 127 -0.86 -6.75 -5.82
N MET A 128 -1.88 -6.67 -4.98
CA MET A 128 -1.96 -5.67 -3.91
C MET A 128 -0.89 -5.87 -2.83
N TYR A 129 -0.58 -7.12 -2.47
CA TYR A 129 0.50 -7.39 -1.52
C TYR A 129 1.87 -7.11 -2.15
N THR A 130 2.01 -7.44 -3.43
CA THR A 130 3.21 -7.08 -4.21
C THR A 130 3.42 -5.57 -4.23
N SER A 131 2.36 -4.79 -4.43
CA SER A 131 2.38 -3.33 -4.35
C SER A 131 2.87 -2.82 -2.99
N VAL A 132 2.28 -3.32 -1.90
CA VAL A 132 2.68 -2.94 -0.53
C VAL A 132 4.14 -3.29 -0.28
N PHE A 133 4.61 -4.45 -0.74
CA PHE A 133 5.99 -4.87 -0.59
C PHE A 133 6.98 -3.99 -1.36
N LEU A 134 6.64 -3.64 -2.62
CA LEU A 134 7.44 -2.72 -3.42
C LEU A 134 7.51 -1.32 -2.80
N TRP A 135 6.43 -0.85 -2.18
CA TRP A 135 6.46 0.40 -1.42
C TRP A 135 7.45 0.29 -0.25
N CYS A 136 7.40 -0.77 0.57
CA CYS A 136 8.37 -0.95 1.65
C CYS A 136 9.83 -0.93 1.14
N ILE A 137 10.11 -1.57 0.01
CA ILE A 137 11.44 -1.53 -0.63
C ILE A 137 11.79 -0.10 -1.03
N ALA A 138 10.88 0.62 -1.68
CA ALA A 138 11.11 1.99 -2.13
C ALA A 138 11.38 2.97 -0.99
N GLN A 139 10.89 2.72 0.23
CA GLN A 139 11.20 3.56 1.41
C GLN A 139 12.67 3.44 1.85
N ALA A 140 13.34 2.33 1.51
CA ALA A 140 14.74 2.08 1.83
C ALA A 140 15.71 2.47 0.70
N LEU A 141 15.22 3.05 -0.39
CA LEU A 141 15.99 3.47 -1.57
C LEU A 141 15.93 4.99 -1.73
#